data_AF-A0A3L7X6Z7-F1
#
_entry.id   AF-A0A3L7X6Z7-F1
#
_cell.length_a   1.000
_cell.length_b   1.000
_cell.length_c   1.000
_cell.angle_alpha   90.00
_cell.angle_beta   90.00
_cell.angle_gamma   90.00
#
_symmetry.space_group_name_H-M   'P 1'
#
loop_
_entity.id
_entity.type
_entity.pdbx_description
1 polymer ?
#
loop_
_entity_poly.entity_id
_entity_poly.type
_entity_poly.pdbx_seq_one_letter_code
_entity_poly.pdbx_strand_id
1 'polypeptide(L)'
;MSLAEVAAVAEGDPALTATLLRAANSRPRRRSSRCVAPPMRWCGWAPRTVAGSAIERSEIDLDALWRHTLAVALLTEAVCNADPAFGEVRTMGFTVGILHVVGRLVLASQHPRRHSRAVRLARRGMPILVAELSQFGVDHAAFGGGVAIAWGLPDVIASAIAAQNVGGEPLAEALHRARLLAWDMGIGDGVVSAPLTALDFSAETAAPLRLVGGPAALQRRIE
;
A
#
# COMPACT_ATOMS: atom_id res chain seq x y z
N MET A 1 19.49 -3.73 -8.05
CA MET A 1 18.66 -2.85 -8.88
C MET A 1 18.94 -1.41 -8.45
N SER A 2 19.16 -0.48 -9.38
CA SER A 2 19.53 0.93 -9.14
C SER A 2 18.30 1.85 -9.07
N LEU A 3 18.43 3.05 -8.50
CA LEU A 3 17.36 4.05 -8.45
C LEU A 3 16.84 4.44 -9.85
N ALA A 4 17.74 4.43 -10.85
CA ALA A 4 17.38 4.67 -12.25
C ALA A 4 16.51 3.53 -12.84
N GLU A 5 16.76 2.29 -12.45
CA GLU A 5 15.90 1.15 -12.82
C GLU A 5 14.53 1.25 -12.14
N VAL A 6 14.47 1.71 -10.89
CA VAL A 6 13.21 1.97 -10.18
C VAL A 6 12.40 3.08 -10.88
N ALA A 7 13.06 4.18 -11.28
CA ALA A 7 12.42 5.29 -11.98
C ALA A 7 11.90 4.89 -13.37
N ALA A 8 12.70 4.19 -14.17
CA ALA A 8 12.28 3.68 -15.48
C ALA A 8 11.07 2.74 -15.38
N VAL A 9 11.01 1.95 -14.32
CA VAL A 9 9.90 1.03 -14.04
C VAL A 9 8.65 1.76 -13.54
N ALA A 10 8.83 2.80 -12.71
CA ALA A 10 7.77 3.67 -12.21
C ALA A 10 7.10 4.50 -13.32
N GLU A 11 7.84 4.82 -14.38
CA GLU A 11 7.36 5.49 -15.59
C GLU A 11 6.63 4.55 -16.56
N GLY A 12 6.89 3.23 -16.47
CA GLY A 12 6.40 2.22 -17.41
C GLY A 12 4.92 1.84 -17.31
N ASP A 13 4.20 2.25 -16.26
CA ASP A 13 2.74 2.03 -16.14
C ASP A 13 1.97 3.28 -15.66
N PRO A 14 1.73 4.25 -16.58
CA PRO A 14 1.00 5.48 -16.28
C PRO A 14 -0.43 5.27 -15.75
N ALA A 15 -1.06 4.15 -16.09
CA ALA A 15 -2.45 3.88 -15.74
C ALA A 15 -2.58 3.47 -14.26
N LEU A 16 -1.67 2.62 -13.78
CA LEU A 16 -1.55 2.25 -12.38
C LEU A 16 -1.21 3.48 -11.52
N THR A 17 -0.19 4.24 -11.93
CA THR A 17 0.25 5.48 -11.28
C THR A 17 -0.90 6.49 -11.16
N ALA A 18 -1.59 6.78 -12.26
CA ALA A 18 -2.69 7.72 -12.25
C ALA A 18 -3.88 7.25 -11.39
N THR A 19 -4.13 5.94 -11.32
CA THR A 19 -5.22 5.38 -10.50
C THR A 19 -4.92 5.51 -9.02
N LEU A 20 -3.72 5.11 -8.59
CA LEU A 20 -3.28 5.24 -7.21
C LEU A 20 -3.22 6.71 -6.76
N LEU A 21 -2.71 7.60 -7.62
CA LEU A 21 -2.65 9.03 -7.30
C LEU A 21 -4.02 9.70 -7.28
N ARG A 22 -4.95 9.33 -8.17
CA ARG A 22 -6.34 9.80 -8.11
C ARG A 22 -7.03 9.33 -6.84
N ALA A 23 -6.90 8.04 -6.50
CA ALA A 23 -7.45 7.49 -5.26
C ALA A 23 -6.85 8.20 -4.05
N ALA A 24 -5.53 8.38 -4.02
CA ALA A 24 -4.83 9.13 -2.99
C ALA A 24 -5.39 10.56 -2.88
N ASN A 25 -5.60 11.26 -3.98
CA ASN A 25 -6.09 12.66 -4.03
C ASN A 25 -7.62 12.82 -3.94
N SER A 26 -8.38 11.73 -3.79
CA SER A 26 -9.85 11.76 -3.80
C SER A 26 -10.49 12.46 -2.59
N ARG A 27 -9.70 12.71 -1.54
CA ARG A 27 -10.14 13.42 -0.32
C ARG A 27 -9.72 14.89 -0.32
N PRO A 28 -10.56 15.81 0.19
CA PRO A 28 -10.19 17.22 0.34
C PRO A 28 -8.94 17.35 1.22
N ARG A 29 -7.85 17.92 0.69
CA ARG A 29 -6.59 18.16 1.43
C ARG A 29 -6.02 19.55 1.16
N ARG A 30 -5.17 20.00 2.09
CA ARG A 30 -4.27 21.15 1.91
C ARG A 30 -3.39 20.93 0.67
N ARG A 31 -3.11 21.99 -0.09
CA ARG A 31 -2.33 21.91 -1.36
C ARG A 31 -0.95 21.26 -1.16
N SER A 32 -0.30 21.50 -0.03
CA SER A 32 1.00 20.93 0.33
C SER A 32 1.00 19.41 0.56
N SER A 33 -0.16 18.79 0.79
CA SER A 33 -0.31 17.35 1.04
C SER A 33 -0.88 16.58 -0.16
N ARG A 34 -1.06 17.24 -1.32
CA ARG A 34 -1.51 16.58 -2.55
C ARG A 34 -0.34 15.88 -3.20
N CYS A 35 -0.56 14.67 -3.70
CA CYS A 35 0.42 13.98 -4.52
C CYS A 35 0.29 14.50 -5.95
N VAL A 36 1.29 15.24 -6.43
CA VAL A 36 1.34 15.73 -7.81
C VAL A 36 2.31 14.82 -8.56
N ALA A 37 1.82 14.05 -9.54
CA ALA A 37 2.72 13.41 -10.49
C ALA A 37 3.22 14.43 -11.52
N PRO A 38 4.40 14.20 -12.13
CA PRO A 38 4.76 14.88 -13.38
C PRO A 38 3.65 14.69 -14.44
N PRO A 39 3.53 15.60 -15.43
CA PRO A 39 2.44 15.57 -16.41
C PRO A 39 2.47 14.28 -17.22
N MET A 40 1.63 13.32 -16.85
CA MET A 40 1.54 11.99 -17.46
C MET A 40 0.29 11.91 -18.34
N ARG A 41 0.45 11.41 -19.57
CA ARG A 41 -0.66 11.22 -20.52
C ARG A 41 -1.61 10.14 -20.00
N TRP A 42 -2.88 10.50 -19.95
CA TRP A 42 -3.98 9.70 -19.44
C TRP A 42 -4.34 8.55 -20.39
N CYS A 43 -4.42 7.33 -19.85
CA CYS A 43 -5.31 6.29 -20.36
C CYS A 43 -6.24 5.91 -19.20
N GLY A 44 -7.55 5.96 -19.45
CA GLY A 44 -8.60 5.82 -18.45
C GLY A 44 -8.57 4.49 -17.67
N TRP A 45 -9.46 4.41 -16.68
CA TRP A 45 -9.83 3.17 -16.03
C TRP A 45 -10.19 2.13 -17.10
N ALA A 46 -9.39 1.09 -17.22
CA ALA A 46 -9.74 -0.14 -17.89
C ALA A 46 -8.94 -1.24 -17.20
N PRO A 47 -9.57 -2.26 -16.61
CA PRO A 47 -8.86 -3.44 -16.10
C PRO A 47 -8.20 -4.28 -17.22
N ARG A 48 -8.10 -3.74 -18.45
CA ARG A 48 -7.72 -4.42 -19.68
C ARG A 48 -6.60 -3.71 -20.44
N THR A 49 -5.70 -3.02 -19.74
CA THR A 49 -4.38 -2.74 -20.29
C THR A 49 -3.50 -3.99 -20.18
N VAL A 50 -2.41 -4.05 -20.94
CA VAL A 50 -1.41 -5.14 -20.88
C VAL A 50 -0.97 -5.43 -19.43
N ALA A 51 -0.96 -4.40 -18.58
CA ALA A 51 -0.67 -4.49 -17.15
C ALA A 51 -1.69 -5.34 -16.36
N GLY A 52 -3.00 -5.21 -16.62
CA GLY A 52 -4.02 -6.06 -15.98
C GLY A 52 -3.79 -7.54 -16.29
N SER A 53 -3.56 -7.87 -17.56
CA SER A 53 -3.25 -9.24 -18.00
C SER A 53 -1.91 -9.75 -17.44
N ALA A 54 -0.97 -8.85 -17.16
CA ALA A 54 0.32 -9.19 -16.58
C ALA A 54 0.16 -9.50 -15.10
N ILE A 55 -0.55 -8.65 -14.35
CA ILE A 55 -0.78 -8.87 -12.92
C ILE A 55 -1.58 -10.15 -12.67
N GLU A 56 -2.54 -10.52 -13.53
CA GLU A 56 -3.23 -11.81 -13.45
C GLU A 56 -2.24 -13.01 -13.47
N ARG A 57 -1.14 -12.90 -14.23
CA ARG A 57 -0.07 -13.93 -14.28
C ARG A 57 0.88 -13.89 -13.08
N SER A 58 0.70 -12.94 -12.16
CA SER A 58 1.53 -12.78 -10.96
C SER A 58 1.02 -13.57 -9.75
N GLU A 59 -0.13 -14.26 -9.88
CA GLU A 59 -0.82 -15.03 -8.85
C GLU A 59 -1.31 -14.23 -7.63
N ILE A 60 -1.21 -12.89 -7.66
CA ILE A 60 -1.78 -12.02 -6.64
C ILE A 60 -3.30 -11.99 -6.77
N ASP A 61 -3.99 -12.02 -5.63
CA ASP A 61 -5.42 -11.74 -5.55
C ASP A 61 -5.60 -10.21 -5.52
N LEU A 62 -5.98 -9.65 -6.67
CA LEU A 62 -6.18 -8.22 -6.84
C LEU A 62 -7.35 -7.67 -6.02
N ASP A 63 -8.42 -8.44 -5.86
CA ASP A 63 -9.60 -8.01 -5.11
C ASP A 63 -9.28 -7.96 -3.61
N ALA A 64 -8.58 -8.97 -3.10
CA ALA A 64 -8.06 -8.94 -1.74
C ALA A 64 -7.04 -7.81 -1.52
N LEU A 65 -6.11 -7.59 -2.47
CA LEU A 65 -5.15 -6.49 -2.40
C LEU A 65 -5.86 -5.13 -2.35
N TRP A 66 -6.92 -4.91 -3.14
CA TRP A 66 -7.64 -3.65 -3.13
C TRP A 66 -8.42 -3.42 -1.84
N ARG A 67 -9.09 -4.46 -1.33
CA ARG A 67 -9.73 -4.42 -0.01
C ARG A 67 -8.74 -4.07 1.09
N HIS A 68 -7.56 -4.68 1.07
CA HIS A 68 -6.45 -4.36 1.98
C HIS A 68 -5.99 -2.91 1.84
N THR A 69 -5.75 -2.47 0.61
CA THR A 69 -5.28 -1.10 0.31
C THR A 69 -6.25 -0.05 0.86
N LEU A 70 -7.55 -0.24 0.62
CA LEU A 70 -8.57 0.68 1.11
C LEU A 70 -8.73 0.60 2.63
N ALA A 71 -8.72 -0.60 3.22
CA ALA A 71 -8.77 -0.78 4.67
C ALA A 71 -7.60 -0.08 5.36
N VAL A 72 -6.37 -0.30 4.89
CA VAL A 72 -5.16 0.32 5.41
C VAL A 72 -5.19 1.83 5.23
N ALA A 73 -5.68 2.35 4.11
CA ALA A 73 -5.84 3.80 3.93
C ALA A 73 -6.78 4.44 4.97
N LEU A 74 -7.93 3.81 5.21
CA LEU A 74 -8.90 4.28 6.20
C LEU A 74 -8.37 4.16 7.63
N LEU A 75 -7.72 3.03 7.94
CA LEU A 75 -7.12 2.79 9.24
C LEU A 75 -5.93 3.71 9.50
N THR A 76 -5.07 3.98 8.52
CA THR A 76 -3.92 4.89 8.69
C THR A 76 -4.41 6.31 8.95
N GLU A 77 -5.42 6.77 8.22
CA GLU A 77 -6.07 8.05 8.50
C GLU A 77 -6.67 8.10 9.91
N ALA A 78 -7.32 7.02 10.34
CA ALA A 78 -7.90 6.92 11.67
C ALA A 78 -6.84 6.89 12.78
N VAL A 79 -5.74 6.13 12.62
CA VAL A 79 -4.60 6.10 13.55
C VAL A 79 -4.01 7.49 13.70
N CYS A 80 -3.72 8.14 12.58
CA CYS A 80 -3.27 9.52 12.55
C CYS A 80 -4.23 10.47 13.27
N ASN A 81 -5.54 10.32 13.04
CA ASN A 81 -6.57 11.19 13.61
C ASN A 81 -6.83 10.95 15.10
N ALA A 82 -6.57 9.74 15.61
CA ALA A 82 -6.80 9.37 17.00
C ALA A 82 -5.81 10.01 17.98
N ASP A 83 -4.62 10.42 17.51
CA ASP A 83 -3.58 10.98 18.37
C ASP A 83 -3.08 12.33 17.83
N PRO A 84 -3.27 13.46 18.55
CA PRO A 84 -2.73 14.78 18.22
C PRO A 84 -1.21 14.81 17.91
N ALA A 85 -0.42 13.89 18.47
CA ALA A 85 1.03 13.84 18.31
C ALA A 85 1.50 13.66 16.85
N PHE A 86 0.65 13.10 15.97
CA PHE A 86 0.94 13.02 14.53
C PHE A 86 0.99 14.37 13.81
N GLY A 87 0.62 15.48 14.47
CA GLY A 87 0.82 16.83 13.95
C GLY A 87 0.36 17.02 12.50
N GLU A 88 1.26 17.56 11.65
CA GLU A 88 0.98 17.85 10.25
C GLU A 88 0.87 16.60 9.36
N VAL A 89 1.61 15.53 9.69
CA VAL A 89 1.61 14.28 8.90
C VAL A 89 0.28 13.55 8.97
N ARG A 90 -0.59 13.89 9.95
CA ARG A 90 -1.98 13.42 10.04
C ARG A 90 -2.71 13.49 8.71
N THR A 91 -2.52 14.59 7.98
CA THR A 91 -3.20 14.84 6.69
C THR A 91 -2.77 13.88 5.57
N MET A 92 -1.66 13.17 5.74
CA MET A 92 -1.07 12.24 4.77
C MET A 92 -1.44 10.77 5.03
N GLY A 93 -2.10 10.45 6.16
CA GLY A 93 -2.39 9.07 6.55
C GLY A 93 -3.16 8.26 5.48
N PHE A 94 -4.27 8.80 4.97
CA PHE A 94 -5.00 8.14 3.88
C PHE A 94 -4.15 7.98 2.62
N THR A 95 -3.35 8.99 2.28
CA THR A 95 -2.49 8.99 1.08
C THR A 95 -1.49 7.84 1.14
N VAL A 96 -0.71 7.76 2.23
CA VAL A 96 0.34 6.76 2.36
C VAL A 96 -0.28 5.36 2.41
N GLY A 97 -1.44 5.21 3.04
CA GLY A 97 -2.16 3.93 3.07
C GLY A 97 -2.71 3.49 1.71
N ILE A 98 -3.06 4.39 0.79
CA ILE A 98 -3.37 4.00 -0.61
C ILE A 98 -2.10 3.61 -1.37
N LEU A 99 -1.01 4.36 -1.17
CA LEU A 99 0.20 4.22 -1.95
C LEU A 99 1.12 3.08 -1.50
N HIS A 100 0.93 2.52 -0.30
CA HIS A 100 1.83 1.52 0.28
C HIS A 100 2.03 0.26 -0.59
N VAL A 101 1.03 -0.09 -1.40
CA VAL A 101 1.06 -1.29 -2.27
C VAL A 101 1.77 -1.06 -3.60
N VAL A 102 2.22 0.16 -3.89
CA VAL A 102 2.75 0.51 -5.23
C VAL A 102 3.90 -0.39 -5.66
N GLY A 103 4.84 -0.68 -4.76
CA GLY A 103 5.99 -1.52 -5.09
C GLY A 103 5.56 -2.93 -5.49
N ARG A 104 4.55 -3.49 -4.81
CA ARG A 104 4.00 -4.82 -5.12
C ARG A 104 3.34 -4.83 -6.50
N LEU A 105 2.49 -3.84 -6.79
CA LEU A 105 1.78 -3.75 -8.06
C LEU A 105 2.73 -3.59 -9.25
N VAL A 106 3.79 -2.81 -9.07
CA VAL A 106 4.81 -2.59 -10.11
C VAL A 106 5.67 -3.85 -10.32
N LEU A 107 6.08 -4.55 -9.25
CA LEU A 107 6.78 -5.83 -9.38
C LEU A 107 5.91 -6.89 -10.07
N ALA A 108 4.62 -6.93 -9.74
CA ALA A 108 3.64 -7.85 -10.31
C ALA A 108 3.37 -7.57 -11.80
N SER A 109 3.27 -6.30 -12.20
CA SER A 109 2.98 -5.93 -13.60
C SER A 109 4.19 -6.12 -14.52
N GLN A 110 5.39 -5.74 -14.08
CA GLN A 110 6.61 -5.81 -14.90
C GLN A 110 7.24 -7.20 -14.93
N HIS A 111 7.14 -7.94 -13.83
CA HIS A 111 7.82 -9.23 -13.67
C HIS A 111 6.88 -10.32 -13.14
N PRO A 112 5.73 -10.56 -13.80
CA PRO A 112 4.68 -11.42 -13.26
C PRO A 112 5.14 -12.86 -12.99
N ARG A 113 6.03 -13.41 -13.83
CA ARG A 113 6.58 -14.76 -13.60
C ARG A 113 7.50 -14.85 -12.38
N ARG A 114 8.26 -13.80 -12.07
CA ARG A 114 9.11 -13.75 -10.86
C ARG A 114 8.25 -13.47 -9.63
N HIS A 115 7.29 -12.55 -9.75
CA HIS A 115 6.36 -12.25 -8.67
C HIS A 115 5.52 -13.48 -8.29
N SER A 116 5.01 -14.24 -9.25
CA SER A 116 4.28 -15.49 -8.95
C SER A 116 5.15 -16.53 -8.24
N ARG A 117 6.46 -16.59 -8.50
CA ARG A 117 7.38 -17.43 -7.70
C ARG A 117 7.45 -16.97 -6.26
N ALA A 118 7.56 -15.66 -6.02
CA ALA A 118 7.55 -15.11 -4.66
C ALA A 118 6.21 -15.40 -3.94
N VAL A 119 5.08 -15.21 -4.62
CA VAL A 119 3.74 -15.55 -4.09
C VAL A 119 3.63 -17.03 -3.73
N ARG A 120 4.07 -17.95 -4.59
CA ARG A 120 4.05 -19.39 -4.31
C ARG A 120 4.96 -19.78 -3.14
N LEU A 121 6.13 -19.14 -3.01
CA LEU A 121 6.98 -19.34 -1.83
C LEU A 121 6.29 -18.84 -0.56
N ALA A 122 5.64 -17.67 -0.64
CA ALA A 122 4.93 -17.11 0.50
C ALA A 122 3.76 -17.98 0.98
N ARG A 123 2.97 -18.50 0.03
CA ARG A 123 1.89 -19.47 0.32
C ARG A 123 2.39 -20.79 0.91
N ARG A 124 3.68 -21.10 0.80
CA ARG A 124 4.33 -22.26 1.44
C ARG A 124 4.91 -21.93 2.82
N GLY A 125 4.62 -20.73 3.36
CA GLY A 125 5.04 -20.31 4.69
C GLY A 125 6.30 -19.46 4.74
N MET A 126 6.91 -19.12 3.59
CA MET A 126 8.02 -18.16 3.58
C MET A 126 7.49 -16.73 3.82
N PRO A 127 8.13 -15.90 4.65
CA PRO A 127 7.77 -14.49 4.72
C PRO A 127 7.89 -13.83 3.34
N ILE A 128 6.87 -13.07 2.91
CA ILE A 128 6.84 -12.49 1.55
C ILE A 128 8.05 -11.61 1.26
N LEU A 129 8.57 -10.88 2.26
CA LEU A 129 9.80 -10.08 2.13
C LEU A 129 11.00 -10.95 1.75
N VAL A 130 11.16 -12.11 2.39
CA VAL A 130 12.24 -13.06 2.09
C VAL A 130 12.05 -13.65 0.69
N ALA A 131 10.81 -13.98 0.33
CA ALA A 131 10.49 -14.49 -1.00
C ALA A 131 10.81 -13.47 -2.10
N GLU A 132 10.45 -12.20 -1.91
CA GLU A 132 10.76 -11.12 -2.86
C GLU A 132 12.26 -10.83 -2.94
N LEU A 133 12.96 -10.77 -1.80
CA LEU A 133 14.41 -10.64 -1.76
C LEU A 133 15.08 -11.76 -2.57
N SER A 134 14.60 -13.00 -2.49
CA SER A 134 15.14 -14.12 -3.27
C SER A 134 14.92 -14.00 -4.78
N GLN A 135 13.84 -13.34 -5.23
CA GLN A 135 13.46 -13.25 -6.64
C GLN A 135 13.93 -11.94 -7.31
N PHE A 136 14.07 -10.86 -6.53
CA PHE A 136 14.30 -9.50 -7.02
C PHE A 136 15.53 -8.83 -6.41
N GLY A 137 16.05 -9.35 -5.28
CA GLY A 137 17.09 -8.67 -4.50
C GLY A 137 16.60 -7.44 -3.72
N VAL A 138 15.29 -7.21 -3.71
CA VAL A 138 14.60 -6.13 -2.99
C VAL A 138 13.19 -6.59 -2.64
N ASP A 139 12.62 -6.11 -1.53
CA ASP A 139 11.21 -6.32 -1.20
C ASP A 139 10.30 -5.20 -1.75
N HIS A 140 9.00 -5.45 -1.76
CA HIS A 140 8.00 -4.51 -2.27
C HIS A 140 7.95 -3.18 -1.50
N ALA A 141 8.33 -3.15 -0.23
CA ALA A 141 8.28 -1.94 0.57
C ALA A 141 9.44 -1.01 0.21
N ALA A 142 10.66 -1.51 0.28
CA ALA A 142 11.86 -0.78 -0.13
C ALA A 142 11.76 -0.34 -1.60
N PHE A 143 11.28 -1.22 -2.48
CA PHE A 143 11.06 -0.88 -3.88
C PHE A 143 9.97 0.19 -4.05
N GLY A 144 8.86 0.10 -3.32
CA GLY A 144 7.77 1.07 -3.34
C GLY A 144 8.20 2.47 -2.88
N GLY A 145 9.08 2.56 -1.88
CA GLY A 145 9.67 3.84 -1.46
C GLY A 145 10.49 4.50 -2.59
N GLY A 146 11.28 3.71 -3.31
CA GLY A 146 12.00 4.18 -4.49
C GLY A 146 11.06 4.65 -5.62
N VAL A 147 9.95 3.94 -5.86
CA VAL A 147 8.93 4.36 -6.82
C VAL A 147 8.29 5.69 -6.41
N ALA A 148 8.00 5.86 -5.12
CA ALA A 148 7.46 7.12 -4.60
C ALA A 148 8.42 8.31 -4.81
N ILE A 149 9.73 8.11 -4.60
CA ILE A 149 10.76 9.11 -4.90
C ILE A 149 10.75 9.45 -6.40
N ALA A 150 10.75 8.44 -7.26
CA ALA A 150 10.73 8.63 -8.71
C ALA A 150 9.48 9.40 -9.20
N TRP A 151 8.35 9.25 -8.50
CA TRP A 151 7.12 10.00 -8.78
C TRP A 151 7.13 11.43 -8.22
N GLY A 152 8.19 11.86 -7.54
CA GLY A 152 8.30 13.19 -6.93
C GLY A 152 7.41 13.37 -5.70
N LEU A 153 7.08 12.28 -5.00
CA LEU A 153 6.31 12.36 -3.76
C LEU A 153 7.16 12.89 -2.60
N PRO A 154 6.55 13.54 -1.60
CA PRO A 154 7.26 13.99 -0.40
C PRO A 154 8.07 12.86 0.27
N ASP A 155 9.29 13.16 0.72
CA ASP A 155 10.21 12.19 1.34
C ASP A 155 9.57 11.46 2.52
N VAL A 156 8.70 12.13 3.28
CA VAL A 156 7.95 11.53 4.40
C VAL A 156 7.00 10.41 3.93
N ILE A 157 6.39 10.53 2.74
CA ILE A 157 5.55 9.49 2.14
C ILE A 157 6.43 8.35 1.62
N ALA A 158 7.50 8.66 0.89
CA ALA A 158 8.40 7.65 0.36
C ALA A 158 9.06 6.81 1.48
N SER A 159 9.53 7.47 2.54
CA SER A 159 10.13 6.82 3.70
C SER A 159 9.11 5.97 4.46
N ALA A 160 7.87 6.44 4.60
CA ALA A 160 6.81 5.66 5.22
C ALA A 160 6.43 4.41 4.40
N ILE A 161 6.41 4.50 3.06
CA ILE A 161 6.20 3.34 2.19
C ILE A 161 7.36 2.34 2.31
N ALA A 162 8.61 2.81 2.44
CA ALA A 162 9.77 1.94 2.62
C ALA A 162 9.75 1.23 3.98
N ALA A 163 9.33 1.93 5.04
CA ALA A 163 9.33 1.43 6.42
C ALA A 163 8.01 0.79 6.89
N GLN A 164 7.04 0.60 5.99
CA GLN A 164 5.68 0.14 6.31
C GLN A 164 5.57 -1.19 7.08
N ASN A 165 6.61 -2.04 7.05
CA ASN A 165 6.64 -3.31 7.77
C ASN A 165 7.24 -3.21 9.18
N VAL A 166 7.89 -2.09 9.51
CA VAL A 166 8.65 -1.91 10.76
C VAL A 166 8.23 -0.65 11.54
N GLY A 167 7.60 0.33 10.90
CA GLY A 167 7.21 1.59 11.54
C GLY A 167 8.39 2.55 11.71
N GLY A 168 8.45 3.23 12.85
CA GLY A 168 9.53 4.17 13.19
C GLY A 168 9.09 5.64 13.15
N GLU A 169 9.32 6.33 12.03
CA GLU A 169 8.87 7.72 11.86
C GLU A 169 7.35 7.83 11.97
N PRO A 170 6.77 8.97 12.42
CA PRO A 170 5.35 9.05 12.76
C PRO A 170 4.40 8.55 11.66
N LEU A 171 4.62 8.91 10.40
CA LEU A 171 3.76 8.45 9.31
C LEU A 171 3.96 6.96 8.98
N ALA A 172 5.19 6.45 9.11
CA ALA A 172 5.51 5.03 8.95
C ALA A 172 4.89 4.18 10.06
N GLU A 173 4.94 4.68 11.30
CA GLU A 173 4.36 4.05 12.47
C GLU A 173 2.84 3.95 12.35
N ALA A 174 2.17 5.04 11.94
CA ALA A 174 0.73 5.01 11.69
C ALA A 174 0.34 3.98 10.62
N LEU A 175 1.12 3.91 9.53
CA LEU A 175 0.91 2.94 8.45
C LEU A 175 1.14 1.51 8.93
N HIS A 176 2.21 1.26 9.67
CA HIS A 176 2.54 -0.05 10.22
C HIS A 176 1.41 -0.57 11.13
N ARG A 177 0.98 0.26 12.08
CA ARG A 177 -0.15 -0.04 12.98
C ARG A 177 -1.45 -0.32 12.21
N ALA A 178 -1.75 0.47 11.20
CA ALA A 178 -2.94 0.27 10.36
C ALA A 178 -2.90 -1.06 9.60
N ARG A 179 -1.71 -1.50 9.15
CA ARG A 179 -1.53 -2.80 8.49
C ARG A 179 -1.72 -3.96 9.45
N LEU A 180 -1.22 -3.87 10.69
CA LEU A 180 -1.48 -4.87 11.72
C LEU A 180 -2.98 -4.96 12.05
N LEU A 181 -3.65 -3.82 12.22
CA LEU A 181 -5.10 -3.80 12.45
C LEU A 181 -5.88 -4.45 11.30
N ALA A 182 -5.52 -4.15 10.04
CA ALA A 182 -6.15 -4.80 8.88
C ALA A 182 -5.94 -6.32 8.90
N TRP A 183 -4.71 -6.75 9.24
CA TRP A 183 -4.36 -8.16 9.35
C TRP A 183 -5.15 -8.88 10.45
N ASP A 184 -5.24 -8.29 11.64
CA ASP A 184 -6.01 -8.87 12.76
C ASP A 184 -7.50 -8.95 12.45
N MET A 185 -8.00 -8.08 11.57
CA MET A 185 -9.38 -8.12 11.05
C MET A 185 -9.59 -9.18 9.95
N GLY A 186 -8.57 -9.96 9.59
CA GLY A 186 -8.63 -10.95 8.51
C GLY A 186 -8.53 -10.35 7.10
N ILE A 187 -8.13 -9.09 6.98
CA ILE A 187 -7.99 -8.39 5.69
C ILE A 187 -6.55 -8.60 5.18
N GLY A 188 -6.33 -9.72 4.49
CA GLY A 188 -5.02 -10.10 3.93
C GLY A 188 -4.55 -9.23 2.76
N ASP A 189 -3.26 -9.31 2.42
CA ASP A 189 -2.57 -8.39 1.49
C ASP A 189 -2.62 -8.81 0.01
N GLY A 190 -3.51 -9.76 -0.33
CA GLY A 190 -3.62 -10.33 -1.68
C GLY A 190 -2.56 -11.38 -2.03
N VAL A 191 -1.57 -11.64 -1.18
CA VAL A 191 -0.59 -12.72 -1.36
C VAL A 191 -0.94 -13.92 -0.49
N VAL A 192 -1.15 -13.65 0.80
CA VAL A 192 -1.56 -14.63 1.80
C VAL A 192 -2.83 -14.18 2.49
N SER A 193 -3.67 -15.14 2.87
CA SER A 193 -4.84 -14.87 3.70
C SER A 193 -4.39 -14.49 5.10
N ALA A 194 -4.92 -13.39 5.63
CA ALA A 194 -4.71 -13.06 7.03
C ALA A 194 -5.56 -14.02 7.89
N PRO A 195 -4.98 -14.64 8.94
CA PRO A 195 -5.75 -15.39 9.91
C PRO A 195 -6.71 -14.43 10.64
N LEU A 196 -7.95 -14.89 10.86
CA LEU A 196 -8.85 -14.21 11.80
C LEU A 196 -8.29 -14.40 13.20
N THR A 197 -7.58 -13.40 13.69
CA THR A 197 -7.08 -13.37 15.07
C THR A 197 -8.13 -12.69 15.93
N ALA A 198 -8.30 -13.12 17.18
CA ALA A 198 -9.08 -12.35 18.13
C ALA A 198 -8.40 -10.98 18.31
N LEU A 199 -9.04 -9.90 17.87
CA LEU A 199 -8.54 -8.54 18.06
C LEU A 199 -8.27 -8.33 19.55
N ASP A 200 -7.03 -8.00 19.90
CA ASP A 200 -6.73 -7.56 21.25
C ASP A 200 -7.23 -6.11 21.40
N PHE A 201 -8.26 -5.92 22.22
CA PHE A 201 -8.95 -4.65 22.40
C PHE A 201 -8.21 -3.74 23.39
N SER A 202 -6.92 -3.52 23.18
CA SER A 202 -6.20 -2.47 23.89
C SER A 202 -6.81 -1.09 23.56
N ALA A 203 -6.63 -0.10 24.44
CA ALA A 203 -7.13 1.25 24.18
C ALA A 203 -6.54 1.84 22.88
N GLU A 204 -5.31 1.45 22.53
CA GLU A 204 -4.59 1.88 21.34
C GLU A 204 -5.14 1.29 20.03
N THR A 205 -5.70 0.07 20.05
CA THR A 205 -6.38 -0.53 18.89
C THR A 205 -7.83 -0.05 18.77
N ALA A 206 -8.48 0.25 19.90
CA ALA A 206 -9.88 0.66 19.94
C ALA A 206 -10.14 2.07 19.38
N ALA A 207 -9.25 3.05 19.63
CA ALA A 207 -9.50 4.44 19.22
C ALA A 207 -9.58 4.63 17.69
N PRO A 208 -8.63 4.11 16.87
CA PRO A 208 -8.75 4.16 15.41
C PRO A 208 -9.99 3.42 14.88
N LEU A 209 -10.33 2.28 15.48
CA LEU A 209 -11.50 1.51 15.08
C LEU A 209 -12.81 2.28 15.30
N ARG A 210 -12.94 3.06 16.38
CA ARG A 210 -14.10 3.92 16.61
C ARG A 210 -14.26 4.97 15.51
N LEU A 211 -13.17 5.56 15.04
CA LEU A 211 -13.18 6.59 13.99
C LEU A 211 -13.62 6.05 12.62
N VAL A 212 -13.44 4.75 12.36
CA VAL A 212 -13.96 4.10 11.15
C VAL A 212 -15.36 3.50 11.32
N GLY A 213 -15.99 3.65 12.49
CA GLY A 213 -17.31 3.10 12.82
C GLY A 213 -17.30 1.65 13.29
N GLY A 214 -16.13 1.12 13.66
CA GLY A 214 -15.90 -0.25 14.09
C GLY A 214 -15.63 -1.24 12.95
N PRO A 215 -15.26 -2.49 13.28
CA PRO A 215 -14.87 -3.50 12.30
C PRO A 215 -15.92 -3.76 11.20
N ALA A 216 -17.19 -3.90 11.58
CA ALA A 216 -18.27 -4.17 10.63
C ALA A 216 -18.54 -2.99 9.67
N ALA A 217 -18.35 -1.75 10.13
CA ALA A 217 -18.50 -0.59 9.27
C ALA A 217 -17.33 -0.47 8.28
N LEU A 218 -16.11 -0.80 8.71
CA LEU A 218 -14.96 -0.86 7.81
C LEU A 218 -15.16 -1.92 6.73
N GLN A 219 -15.63 -3.11 7.11
CA GLN A 219 -15.89 -4.22 6.20
C GLN A 219 -16.86 -3.84 5.07
N ARG A 220 -17.98 -3.18 5.40
CA ARG A 220 -18.95 -2.68 4.39
C ARG A 220 -18.41 -1.61 3.45
N ARG A 221 -17.30 -0.95 3.80
CA ARG A 221 -16.70 0.14 3.01
C ARG A 221 -15.64 -0.37 2.04
N ILE A 222 -15.19 -1.61 2.22
CA ILE A 222 -14.16 -2.23 1.38
C ILE A 222 -14.72 -3.30 0.44
N GLU A 223 -15.92 -3.82 0.72
CA GLU A 223 -16.72 -4.65 -0.20
C GLU A 223 -17.27 -3.84 -1.38
#